data_AF-A0A921KZQ0-F1
#
_entry.id   AF-A0A921KZQ0-F1
#
_cell.length_a   1.000
_cell.length_b   1.000
_cell.length_c   1.000
_cell.angle_alpha   90.00
_cell.angle_beta   90.00
_cell.angle_gamma   90.00
#
_symmetry.space_group_name_H-M   'P 1'
#
loop_
_entity.id
_entity.type
_entity.pdbx_description
1 polymer ?
#
loop_
_entity_poly.entity_id
_entity_poly.type
_entity_poly.pdbx_seq_one_letter_code
_entity_poly.pdbx_strand_id
1 'polypeptide(L)'
;MRKFTLLLFFVVLWSFSYAQMGREQYFVDIHGDLRYESQDRFQASLSTNIFGDKVYKDNRGNEVKYSKAMWEKVSGKDRPYFEDFLFSELIHKYRDQRNVHEVYEIDIFGDARYRNNQGRSMTLRRNIMVELEYSGNKFRATLGKDVFENVIYKDNRGNKVTYSKEFLGKLRKGRHRGDRNIEEFLLLGLAKDVGKKRNYTEEYTVDIFGNVEYKNSEGRRVSIKKDMFDSFEYKDNQGVSLSIRKDIFDHVQVNDGRGNKVDVGRDIFGDLQVKDNKGNKWSVERDIFGDLKFRHNYKECATLKKNIFDEREYSDNKGNKVKYSKESWDKMIKRYGDDEKVFSMLLKKFFGSF
;
A
#
# COMPACT_ATOMS: atom_id res chain seq x y z
N MET A 1 65.08 36.06 10.67
CA MET A 1 64.32 35.10 11.50
C MET A 1 62.90 34.98 10.94
N ARG A 2 62.46 33.72 10.67
CA ARG A 2 61.07 33.21 10.48
C ARG A 2 60.18 33.98 9.49
N LYS A 3 59.92 33.54 8.24
CA LYS A 3 59.23 32.32 7.76
C LYS A 3 57.96 31.96 8.55
N PHE A 4 56.79 32.27 7.96
CA PHE A 4 55.61 31.40 7.70
C PHE A 4 54.43 32.27 7.20
N THR A 5 54.42 32.71 5.94
CA THR A 5 53.54 32.21 4.86
C THR A 5 52.09 31.87 5.26
N LEU A 6 51.14 32.72 4.83
CA LEU A 6 50.08 32.38 3.87
C LEU A 6 49.82 30.86 3.73
N LEU A 7 49.10 30.28 4.68
CA LEU A 7 48.64 28.89 4.61
C LEU A 7 47.47 28.66 5.58
N LEU A 8 46.40 29.44 5.40
CA LEU A 8 45.08 29.11 5.97
C LEU A 8 43.96 29.40 4.96
N PHE A 9 44.26 29.12 3.69
CA PHE A 9 43.35 29.19 2.54
C PHE A 9 43.18 27.83 1.84
N PHE A 10 43.59 26.71 2.48
CA PHE A 10 43.71 25.41 1.79
C PHE A 10 43.45 24.15 2.65
N VAL A 11 42.72 24.22 3.77
CA VAL A 11 42.59 23.08 4.73
C VAL A 11 41.18 22.47 4.84
N VAL A 12 40.21 22.80 3.97
CA VAL A 12 38.94 22.02 3.89
C VAL A 12 38.65 21.55 2.47
N LEU A 13 39.70 21.22 1.73
CA LEU A 13 39.63 20.34 0.57
C LEU A 13 40.33 19.03 0.94
N TRP A 14 39.50 17.99 1.08
CA TRP A 14 39.80 16.55 1.03
C TRP A 14 40.27 15.84 2.31
N SER A 15 39.33 15.17 2.96
CA SER A 15 39.36 13.72 3.27
C SER A 15 37.94 13.34 3.74
N PHE A 16 37.20 12.41 3.15
CA PHE A 16 37.57 11.09 2.65
C PHE A 16 36.89 10.72 1.33
N SER A 17 37.69 10.12 0.45
CA SER A 17 37.27 9.38 -0.73
C SER A 17 36.68 8.01 -0.35
N TYR A 18 35.57 7.61 -0.97
CA TYR A 18 35.37 6.22 -1.41
C TYR A 18 34.75 6.20 -2.82
N ALA A 19 35.64 5.86 -3.76
CA ALA A 19 35.48 5.01 -4.95
C ALA A 19 34.33 5.25 -5.97
N GLN A 20 34.80 5.36 -7.23
CA GLN A 20 34.14 5.21 -8.54
C GLN A 20 33.52 6.45 -9.23
N MET A 21 34.25 6.87 -10.26
CA MET A 21 33.83 7.52 -11.51
C MET A 21 32.33 7.72 -11.73
N GLY A 22 31.94 9.01 -11.75
CA GLY A 22 30.75 9.54 -12.41
C GLY A 22 29.45 9.41 -11.63
N ARG A 23 28.53 10.36 -11.82
CA ARG A 23 27.13 10.39 -11.35
C ARG A 23 26.98 10.93 -9.92
N GLU A 24 26.42 12.14 -9.83
CA GLU A 24 25.67 12.74 -8.69
C GLU A 24 26.18 12.50 -7.25
N GLN A 25 26.60 13.57 -6.55
CA GLN A 25 27.17 13.49 -5.20
C GLN A 25 26.18 13.90 -4.12
N TYR A 26 25.93 13.02 -3.15
CA TYR A 26 25.24 13.30 -1.89
C TYR A 26 26.25 13.30 -0.74
N PHE A 27 26.21 14.32 0.11
CA PHE A 27 27.09 14.39 1.28
C PHE A 27 26.46 15.20 2.43
N VAL A 28 26.99 14.98 3.63
CA VAL A 28 26.65 15.76 4.83
C VAL A 28 27.77 16.76 5.06
N ASP A 29 27.46 18.03 5.26
CA ASP A 29 28.46 19.06 5.55
C ASP A 29 28.85 19.11 7.04
N ILE A 30 29.78 20.01 7.38
CA ILE A 30 30.31 20.17 8.75
C ILE A 30 29.25 20.63 9.77
N HIS A 31 28.11 21.12 9.31
CA HIS A 31 26.99 21.54 10.15
C HIS A 31 25.93 20.44 10.29
N GLY A 32 26.13 19.30 9.61
CA GLY A 32 25.15 18.22 9.57
C GLY A 32 24.06 18.41 8.52
N ASP A 33 24.21 19.38 7.60
CA ASP A 33 23.23 19.62 6.55
C ASP A 33 23.45 18.68 5.37
N LEU A 34 22.35 18.22 4.76
CA LEU A 34 22.41 17.42 3.54
C LEU A 34 22.69 18.33 2.34
N ARG A 35 23.64 17.92 1.50
CA ARG A 35 24.07 18.60 0.28
C ARG A 35 24.03 17.66 -0.90
N TYR A 36 23.72 18.24 -2.06
CA TYR A 36 23.70 17.55 -3.33
C TYR A 36 24.34 18.40 -4.42
N GLU A 37 25.19 17.77 -5.23
CA GLU A 37 25.77 18.37 -6.42
C GLU A 37 25.71 17.41 -7.61
N SER A 38 25.17 17.88 -8.72
CA SER A 38 25.08 17.13 -9.97
C SER A 38 26.09 17.64 -11.02
N GLN A 39 26.31 16.83 -12.04
CA GLN A 39 27.26 17.14 -13.13
C GLN A 39 26.85 18.37 -13.94
N ASP A 40 25.56 18.67 -14.01
CA ASP A 40 25.00 19.85 -14.68
C ASP A 40 25.15 21.13 -13.84
N ARG A 41 25.95 21.09 -12.77
CA ARG A 41 26.13 22.14 -11.76
C ARG A 41 24.86 22.47 -10.99
N PHE A 42 23.86 21.60 -10.96
CA PHE A 42 22.75 21.75 -10.03
C PHE A 42 23.26 21.48 -8.61
N GLN A 43 22.94 22.40 -7.69
CA GLN A 43 23.31 22.30 -6.29
C GLN A 43 22.07 22.49 -5.42
N ALA A 44 21.90 21.62 -4.43
CA ALA A 44 20.79 21.69 -3.49
C ALA A 44 21.24 21.37 -2.06
N SER A 45 20.41 21.77 -1.10
CA SER A 45 20.64 21.52 0.30
C SER A 45 19.35 21.37 1.08
N LEU A 46 19.41 20.58 2.16
CA LEU A 46 18.37 20.48 3.17
C LEU A 46 19.01 20.68 4.54
N SER A 47 18.61 21.73 5.23
CA SER A 47 19.20 22.15 6.50
C SER A 47 18.13 22.49 7.54
N THR A 48 18.57 22.66 8.79
CA THR A 48 17.72 23.19 9.87
C THR A 48 18.19 24.60 10.21
N ASN A 49 17.30 25.59 10.11
CA ASN A 49 17.66 26.97 10.43
C ASN A 49 17.67 27.24 11.96
N ILE A 50 18.08 28.45 12.35
CA ILE A 50 18.14 28.88 13.77
C ILE A 50 16.80 28.86 14.50
N PHE A 51 15.67 28.86 13.78
CA PHE A 51 14.32 28.78 14.35
C PHE A 51 13.83 27.33 14.48
N GLY A 52 14.64 26.35 14.04
CA GLY A 52 14.29 24.94 14.00
C GLY A 52 13.42 24.55 12.79
N ASP A 53 13.31 25.42 11.79
CA ASP A 53 12.59 25.10 10.55
C ASP A 53 13.47 24.22 9.66
N LYS A 54 12.87 23.23 8.99
CA LYS A 54 13.55 22.47 7.93
C LYS A 54 13.43 23.24 6.61
N VAL A 55 14.56 23.49 5.97
CA VAL A 55 14.65 24.36 4.80
C VAL A 55 15.43 23.67 3.69
N TYR A 56 14.77 23.50 2.55
CA TYR A 56 15.39 23.12 1.30
C TYR A 56 15.71 24.35 0.46
N LYS A 57 16.90 24.39 -0.14
CA LYS A 57 17.32 25.42 -1.10
C LYS A 57 18.10 24.82 -2.24
N ASP A 58 17.94 25.38 -3.43
CA ASP A 58 18.79 25.08 -4.58
C ASP A 58 19.37 26.33 -5.26
N ASN A 59 20.32 26.12 -6.16
CA ASN A 59 20.95 27.19 -6.93
C ASN A 59 20.13 27.70 -8.13
N ARG A 60 18.89 27.23 -8.28
CA ARG A 60 17.89 27.75 -9.24
C ARG A 60 16.89 28.71 -8.57
N GLY A 61 17.14 29.04 -7.29
CA GLY A 61 16.32 29.97 -6.51
C GLY A 61 15.06 29.33 -5.94
N ASN A 62 14.95 27.99 -5.93
CA ASN A 62 13.83 27.33 -5.27
C ASN A 62 14.10 27.20 -3.77
N GLU A 63 13.06 27.41 -2.96
CA GLU A 63 13.09 27.29 -1.51
C GLU A 63 11.83 26.58 -1.01
N VAL A 64 12.00 25.57 -0.16
CA VAL A 64 10.88 24.93 0.55
C VAL A 64 11.15 24.98 2.04
N LYS A 65 10.22 25.59 2.78
CA LYS A 65 10.31 25.74 4.22
C LYS A 65 9.22 24.94 4.92
N TYR A 66 9.60 24.10 5.86
CA TYR A 66 8.71 23.48 6.84
C TYR A 66 8.97 24.13 8.19
N SER A 67 7.96 24.83 8.75
CA SER A 67 8.09 25.37 10.10
C SER A 67 8.41 24.25 11.10
N LYS A 68 9.13 24.56 12.19
CA LYS A 68 9.40 23.59 13.27
C LYS A 68 8.15 22.80 13.69
N ALA A 69 7.04 23.51 13.94
CA ALA A 69 5.78 22.89 14.35
C ALA A 69 5.15 21.98 13.27
N MET A 70 5.33 22.32 11.99
CA MET A 70 4.90 21.46 10.88
C MET A 70 5.77 20.21 10.78
N TRP A 71 7.09 20.38 10.91
CA TRP A 71 8.05 19.28 10.86
C TRP A 71 7.74 18.21 11.91
N GLU A 72 7.38 18.62 13.13
CA GLU A 72 7.01 17.69 14.20
C GLU A 72 5.76 16.84 13.90
N LYS A 73 4.86 17.31 13.02
CA LYS A 73 3.67 16.57 12.59
C LYS A 73 3.93 15.63 11.40
N VAL A 74 5.10 15.70 10.77
CA VAL A 74 5.44 14.86 9.62
C VAL A 74 5.51 13.39 10.04
N SER A 75 4.65 12.58 9.45
CA SER A 75 4.58 11.15 9.74
C SER A 75 5.84 10.44 9.26
N GLY A 76 6.51 9.71 10.15
CA GLY A 76 7.70 8.95 9.81
C GLY A 76 8.99 9.76 9.81
N LYS A 77 8.98 11.01 10.30
CA LYS A 77 10.17 11.87 10.41
C LYS A 77 11.32 11.22 11.18
N ASP A 78 11.00 10.41 12.19
CA ASP A 78 11.98 9.74 13.05
C ASP A 78 12.50 8.41 12.45
N ARG A 79 12.06 8.02 11.25
CA ARG A 79 12.58 6.83 10.58
C ARG A 79 14.02 7.09 10.10
N PRO A 80 14.91 6.09 10.20
CA PRO A 80 16.22 6.17 9.57
C PRO A 80 16.09 6.55 8.09
N TYR A 81 16.95 7.47 7.63
CA TYR A 81 17.01 7.94 6.24
C TYR A 81 15.78 8.70 5.72
N PHE A 82 14.84 9.11 6.58
CA PHE A 82 13.66 9.88 6.15
C PHE A 82 14.06 11.22 5.51
N GLU A 83 15.03 11.92 6.11
CA GLU A 83 15.51 13.20 5.57
C GLU A 83 16.23 13.03 4.23
N ASP A 84 17.03 11.96 4.06
CA ASP A 84 17.66 11.62 2.78
C ASP A 84 16.61 11.35 1.69
N PHE A 85 15.58 10.57 2.02
CA PHE A 85 14.46 10.29 1.13
C PHE A 85 13.72 11.59 0.75
N LEU A 86 13.35 12.41 1.73
CA LEU A 86 12.70 13.70 1.49
C LEU A 86 13.58 14.61 0.62
N PHE A 87 14.87 14.67 0.90
CA PHE A 87 15.80 15.50 0.15
C PHE A 87 15.88 15.08 -1.31
N SER A 88 15.97 13.77 -1.57
CA SER A 88 15.92 13.21 -2.93
C SER A 88 14.62 13.57 -3.65
N GLU A 89 13.46 13.43 -2.98
CA GLU A 89 12.16 13.81 -3.54
C GLU A 89 12.06 15.30 -3.87
N LEU A 90 12.60 16.17 -3.00
CA LEU A 90 12.63 17.62 -3.24
C LEU A 90 13.54 17.96 -4.43
N ILE A 91 14.72 17.33 -4.53
CA ILE A 91 15.60 17.49 -5.69
C ILE A 91 14.85 17.08 -6.97
N HIS A 92 14.24 15.90 -7.00
CA HIS A 92 13.47 15.45 -8.16
C HIS A 92 12.31 16.38 -8.52
N LYS A 93 11.60 16.93 -7.53
CA LYS A 93 10.47 17.85 -7.75
C LYS A 93 10.93 19.21 -8.32
N TYR A 94 12.02 19.77 -7.81
CA TYR A 94 12.42 21.15 -8.11
C TYR A 94 13.56 21.31 -9.09
N ARG A 95 14.28 20.22 -9.44
CA ARG A 95 15.41 20.28 -10.37
C ARG A 95 15.06 21.09 -11.60
N ASP A 96 13.91 20.87 -12.22
CA ASP A 96 13.50 21.56 -13.45
C ASP A 96 12.66 22.83 -13.23
N GLN A 97 12.54 23.30 -11.99
CA GLN A 97 11.81 24.52 -11.62
C GLN A 97 12.77 25.68 -11.31
N ARG A 98 12.25 26.90 -11.31
CA ARG A 98 13.01 28.11 -10.97
C ARG A 98 12.21 29.05 -10.09
N ASN A 99 12.88 29.65 -9.11
CA ASN A 99 12.32 30.67 -8.22
C ASN A 99 11.02 30.24 -7.50
N VAL A 100 10.80 28.96 -7.24
CA VAL A 100 9.61 28.47 -6.53
C VAL A 100 9.83 28.53 -5.03
N HIS A 101 8.95 29.24 -4.33
CA HIS A 101 9.02 29.37 -2.87
C HIS A 101 7.78 28.74 -2.27
N GLU A 102 7.95 27.67 -1.49
CA GLU A 102 6.88 26.98 -0.77
C GLU A 102 7.09 27.08 0.74
N VAL A 103 6.01 27.31 1.48
CA VAL A 103 6.00 27.34 2.94
C VAL A 103 4.91 26.42 3.46
N TYR A 104 5.29 25.49 4.32
CA TYR A 104 4.42 24.61 5.08
C TYR A 104 4.53 24.99 6.56
N GLU A 105 3.46 25.49 7.15
CA GLU A 105 3.48 26.02 8.51
C GLU A 105 2.29 25.56 9.33
N ILE A 106 2.48 25.46 10.65
CA ILE A 106 1.37 25.44 11.59
C ILE A 106 1.20 26.87 12.09
N ASP A 107 0.01 27.44 11.90
CA ASP A 107 -0.28 28.79 12.35
C ASP A 107 -0.50 28.86 13.87
N ILE A 108 -0.73 30.07 14.38
CA ILE A 108 -0.95 30.33 15.81
C ILE A 108 -2.21 29.66 16.38
N PHE A 109 -3.15 29.24 15.53
CA PHE A 109 -4.37 28.53 15.92
C PHE A 109 -4.20 27.01 15.84
N GLY A 110 -3.04 26.53 15.37
CA GLY A 110 -2.76 25.11 15.18
C GLY A 110 -3.14 24.56 13.80
N ASP A 111 -3.60 25.43 12.89
CA ASP A 111 -4.02 25.07 11.54
C ASP A 111 -2.81 24.79 10.66
N ALA A 112 -2.86 23.71 9.88
CA ALA A 112 -1.82 23.41 8.91
C ALA A 112 -2.05 24.20 7.63
N ARG A 113 -1.06 24.99 7.22
CA ARG A 113 -1.11 25.86 6.05
C ARG A 113 0.02 25.54 5.09
N TYR A 114 -0.31 25.64 3.81
CA TYR A 114 0.65 25.66 2.72
C TYR A 114 0.40 26.91 1.89
N ARG A 115 1.48 27.53 1.42
CA ARG A 115 1.44 28.62 0.47
C ARG A 115 2.66 28.62 -0.43
N ASN A 116 2.49 29.10 -1.66
CA ASN A 116 3.60 29.33 -2.55
C ASN A 116 3.55 30.70 -3.21
N ASN A 117 4.67 31.12 -3.80
CA ASN A 117 4.78 32.39 -4.51
C ASN A 117 4.08 32.42 -5.88
N GLN A 118 3.43 31.33 -6.30
CA GLN A 118 2.57 31.26 -7.48
C GLN A 118 1.08 31.49 -7.14
N GLY A 119 0.78 31.90 -5.90
CA GLY A 119 -0.58 32.17 -5.44
C GLY A 119 -1.37 30.91 -5.07
N ARG A 120 -0.73 29.73 -4.97
CA ARG A 120 -1.37 28.54 -4.42
C ARG A 120 -1.35 28.61 -2.91
N SER A 121 -2.49 28.31 -2.30
CA SER A 121 -2.63 28.21 -0.85
C SER A 121 -3.52 27.04 -0.48
N MET A 122 -3.24 26.43 0.65
CA MET A 122 -4.01 25.34 1.23
C MET A 122 -4.05 25.52 2.75
N THR A 123 -5.17 25.15 3.36
CA THR A 123 -5.37 25.16 4.80
C THR A 123 -6.14 23.91 5.19
N LEU A 124 -5.65 23.22 6.23
CA LEU A 124 -6.29 22.09 6.88
C LEU A 124 -6.45 22.42 8.36
N ARG A 125 -7.70 22.41 8.84
CA ARG A 125 -8.03 22.80 10.21
C ARG A 125 -9.26 22.07 10.74
N ARG A 126 -9.52 22.18 12.04
CA ARG A 126 -10.85 21.85 12.59
C ARG A 126 -11.69 23.10 12.72
N ASN A 127 -12.91 23.07 12.19
CA ASN A 127 -13.85 24.18 12.31
C ASN A 127 -14.55 24.18 13.68
N ILE A 128 -15.39 25.19 13.93
CA ILE A 128 -16.15 25.33 15.18
C ILE A 128 -17.14 24.18 15.45
N MET A 129 -17.53 23.45 14.40
CA MET A 129 -18.38 22.25 14.50
C MET A 129 -17.56 20.97 14.70
N VAL A 130 -16.26 21.09 14.96
CA VAL A 130 -15.30 19.98 15.15
C VAL A 130 -15.11 19.13 13.88
N GLU A 131 -15.59 19.60 12.72
CA GLU A 131 -15.35 18.97 11.43
C GLU A 131 -13.96 19.36 10.91
N LEU A 132 -13.33 18.44 10.19
CA LEU A 132 -12.08 18.71 9.51
C LEU A 132 -12.37 19.46 8.21
N GLU A 133 -11.79 20.64 8.04
CA GLU A 133 -11.99 21.52 6.88
C GLU A 133 -10.70 21.60 6.07
N TYR A 134 -10.81 21.34 4.77
CA TYR A 134 -9.81 21.58 3.75
C TYR A 134 -10.22 22.77 2.90
N SER A 135 -9.33 23.75 2.75
CA SER A 135 -9.50 24.87 1.81
C SER A 135 -8.26 24.98 0.94
N GLY A 136 -8.41 24.87 -0.38
CA GLY A 136 -7.31 24.99 -1.34
C GLY A 136 -7.70 25.85 -2.54
N ASN A 137 -7.13 27.05 -2.66
CA ASN A 137 -7.51 28.05 -3.66
C ASN A 137 -9.05 28.26 -3.73
N LYS A 138 -9.71 27.72 -4.77
CA LYS A 138 -11.16 27.79 -4.99
C LYS A 138 -11.92 26.57 -4.50
N PHE A 139 -11.24 25.51 -4.07
CA PHE A 139 -11.84 24.26 -3.61
C PHE A 139 -11.95 24.26 -2.09
N ARG A 140 -13.09 23.81 -1.58
CA ARG A 140 -13.31 23.62 -0.14
C ARG A 140 -14.01 22.29 0.10
N ALA A 141 -13.56 21.57 1.11
CA ALA A 141 -14.17 20.32 1.52
C ALA A 141 -14.17 20.18 3.04
N THR A 142 -15.14 19.44 3.57
CA THR A 142 -15.30 19.17 5.00
C THR A 142 -15.48 17.67 5.21
N LEU A 143 -14.96 17.16 6.32
CA LEU A 143 -15.22 15.81 6.81
C LEU A 143 -15.68 15.93 8.26
N GLY A 144 -16.93 15.56 8.50
CA GLY A 144 -17.58 15.66 9.80
C GLY A 144 -18.32 14.39 10.17
N LYS A 145 -18.94 14.39 11.34
CA LYS A 145 -19.90 13.36 11.75
C LYS A 145 -21.30 13.95 11.85
N ASP A 146 -22.31 13.21 11.43
CA ASP A 146 -23.70 13.56 11.71
C ASP A 146 -24.14 13.09 13.11
N VAL A 147 -25.42 13.32 13.41
CA VAL A 147 -26.05 12.94 14.70
C VAL A 147 -26.11 11.43 14.93
N PHE A 148 -25.93 10.62 13.89
CA PHE A 148 -25.85 9.15 13.96
C PHE A 148 -24.40 8.65 13.97
N GLU A 149 -23.43 9.56 14.12
CA GLU A 149 -22.00 9.32 14.03
C GLU A 149 -21.52 8.80 12.66
N ASN A 150 -22.33 8.96 11.59
CA ASN A 150 -21.89 8.66 10.24
C ASN A 150 -20.85 9.69 9.83
N VAL A 151 -19.77 9.25 9.18
CA VAL A 151 -18.76 10.16 8.65
C VAL A 151 -19.22 10.69 7.30
N ILE A 152 -19.32 12.01 7.19
CA ILE A 152 -19.80 12.70 5.99
C ILE A 152 -18.71 13.61 5.45
N TYR A 153 -18.34 13.36 4.21
CA TYR A 153 -17.57 14.28 3.39
C TYR A 153 -18.51 15.15 2.55
N LYS A 154 -18.19 16.44 2.42
CA LYS A 154 -18.84 17.36 1.50
C LYS A 154 -17.80 18.26 0.85
N ASP A 155 -18.07 18.72 -0.37
CA ASP A 155 -17.28 19.77 -0.99
C ASP A 155 -18.11 20.88 -1.63
N ASN A 156 -17.44 21.97 -2.01
CA ASN A 156 -18.07 23.12 -2.64
C ASN A 156 -18.40 22.93 -4.13
N ARG A 157 -18.26 21.70 -4.66
CA ARG A 157 -18.74 21.28 -5.98
C ARG A 157 -20.02 20.46 -5.89
N GLY A 158 -20.60 20.36 -4.69
CA GLY A 158 -21.83 19.62 -4.42
C GLY A 158 -21.61 18.12 -4.24
N ASN A 159 -20.36 17.65 -4.15
CA ASN A 159 -20.11 16.23 -3.92
C ASN A 159 -20.32 15.88 -2.44
N LYS A 160 -20.81 14.67 -2.17
CA LYS A 160 -21.07 14.15 -0.83
C LYS A 160 -20.73 12.67 -0.73
N VAL A 161 -19.97 12.27 0.27
CA VAL A 161 -19.68 10.85 0.54
C VAL A 161 -20.10 10.55 1.97
N THR A 162 -20.85 9.47 2.18
CA THR A 162 -21.34 9.09 3.50
C THR A 162 -20.88 7.69 3.85
N TYR A 163 -20.24 7.54 5.00
CA TYR A 163 -19.90 6.24 5.59
C TYR A 163 -20.70 6.05 6.87
N SER A 164 -21.48 4.99 6.93
CA SER A 164 -22.15 4.59 8.17
C SER A 164 -21.13 4.25 9.27
N LYS A 165 -21.49 4.51 10.52
CA LYS A 165 -20.68 4.13 11.70
C LYS A 165 -20.34 2.64 11.68
N GLU A 166 -21.31 1.81 11.33
CA GLU A 166 -21.21 0.36 11.25
C GLU A 166 -20.19 -0.07 10.19
N PHE A 167 -20.22 0.57 9.01
CA PHE A 167 -19.28 0.29 7.93
C PHE A 167 -17.84 0.60 8.35
N LEU A 168 -17.61 1.78 8.94
CA LEU A 168 -16.28 2.14 9.44
C LEU A 168 -15.81 1.22 10.57
N GLY A 169 -16.74 0.77 11.43
CA GLY A 169 -16.46 -0.23 12.45
C GLY A 169 -15.95 -1.55 11.88
N LYS A 170 -16.41 -1.96 10.69
CA LYS A 170 -15.90 -3.14 9.98
C LYS A 170 -14.49 -2.93 9.41
N LEU A 171 -14.19 -1.74 8.89
CA LEU A 171 -12.85 -1.40 8.36
C LEU A 171 -11.78 -1.32 9.46
N ARG A 172 -12.12 -0.76 10.63
CA ARG A 172 -11.17 -0.53 11.74
C ARG A 172 -10.70 -1.81 12.45
N LYS A 173 -11.37 -2.95 12.27
CA LYS A 173 -10.96 -4.24 12.87
C LYS A 173 -9.68 -4.82 12.26
N GLY A 174 -9.21 -4.29 11.12
CA GLY A 174 -7.92 -4.64 10.52
C GLY A 174 -6.81 -3.66 10.91
N ARG A 175 -5.99 -4.01 11.92
CA ARG A 175 -4.68 -3.43 12.27
C ARG A 175 -4.43 -1.97 11.85
N HIS A 176 -4.78 -0.97 12.67
CA HIS A 176 -3.99 0.28 12.74
C HIS A 176 -4.12 0.93 14.13
N ARG A 177 -2.98 0.97 14.84
CA ARG A 177 -2.79 1.74 16.09
C ARG A 177 -2.51 3.19 15.67
N GLY A 178 -3.51 4.08 15.77
CA GLY A 178 -3.32 5.51 15.54
C GLY A 178 -4.54 6.21 14.95
N ASP A 179 -5.51 6.59 15.79
CA ASP A 179 -6.75 7.28 15.38
C ASP A 179 -6.52 8.69 14.79
N ARG A 180 -5.38 9.33 15.06
CA ARG A 180 -5.22 10.78 14.78
C ARG A 180 -5.05 11.15 13.30
N ASN A 181 -4.66 10.22 12.43
CA ASN A 181 -4.37 10.53 11.00
C ASN A 181 -5.41 9.97 10.02
N ILE A 182 -6.37 9.16 10.48
CA ILE A 182 -7.32 8.49 9.57
C ILE A 182 -8.32 9.48 8.98
N GLU A 183 -8.82 10.43 9.77
CA GLU A 183 -9.75 11.46 9.29
C GLU A 183 -9.09 12.40 8.27
N GLU A 184 -7.85 12.83 8.53
CA GLU A 184 -7.08 13.64 7.58
C GLU A 184 -6.79 12.89 6.28
N PHE A 185 -6.36 11.63 6.38
CA PHE A 185 -6.15 10.77 5.23
C PHE A 185 -7.44 10.59 4.41
N LEU A 186 -8.57 10.34 5.09
CA LEU A 186 -9.86 10.18 4.43
C LEU A 186 -10.31 11.46 3.73
N LEU A 187 -10.23 12.62 4.40
CA LEU A 187 -10.59 13.90 3.80
C LEU A 187 -9.74 14.21 2.56
N LEU A 188 -8.42 14.05 2.66
CA LEU A 188 -7.50 14.35 1.55
C LEU A 188 -7.67 13.35 0.39
N GLY A 189 -7.89 12.07 0.70
CA GLY A 189 -8.20 11.04 -0.29
C GLY A 189 -9.48 11.36 -1.07
N LEU A 190 -10.57 11.66 -0.36
CA LEU A 190 -11.85 12.04 -1.00
C LEU A 190 -11.75 13.36 -1.77
N ALA A 191 -11.04 14.36 -1.24
CA ALA A 191 -10.78 15.61 -1.97
C ALA A 191 -10.02 15.37 -3.29
N LYS A 192 -9.12 14.40 -3.33
CA LYS A 192 -8.38 14.02 -4.55
C LYS A 192 -9.25 13.24 -5.54
N ASP A 193 -10.01 12.28 -5.05
CA ASP A 193 -10.72 11.29 -5.88
C ASP A 193 -12.10 11.79 -6.29
N VAL A 194 -12.90 12.23 -5.31
CA VAL A 194 -14.26 12.71 -5.52
C VAL A 194 -14.27 14.19 -5.89
N GLY A 195 -13.34 14.99 -5.37
CA GLY A 195 -13.30 16.44 -5.61
C GLY A 195 -13.18 16.84 -7.09
N LYS A 196 -12.80 15.94 -8.00
CA LYS A 196 -12.82 16.19 -9.46
C LYS A 196 -14.22 16.15 -10.08
N LYS A 197 -15.20 15.56 -9.40
CA LYS A 197 -16.59 15.40 -9.85
C LYS A 197 -17.44 16.64 -9.52
N ARG A 198 -18.71 16.62 -9.92
CA ARG A 198 -19.73 17.63 -9.59
C ARG A 198 -21.04 16.95 -9.21
N ASN A 199 -21.68 17.42 -8.14
CA ASN A 199 -22.94 16.90 -7.63
C ASN A 199 -22.95 15.36 -7.46
N TYR A 200 -21.79 14.77 -7.16
CA TYR A 200 -21.63 13.33 -7.01
C TYR A 200 -21.95 12.90 -5.59
N THR A 201 -22.77 11.87 -5.42
CA THR A 201 -23.04 11.30 -4.10
C THR A 201 -22.65 9.84 -4.06
N GLU A 202 -22.05 9.38 -2.97
CA GLU A 202 -21.92 7.96 -2.69
C GLU A 202 -22.12 7.63 -1.21
N GLU A 203 -22.63 6.44 -0.93
CA GLU A 203 -23.01 6.00 0.40
C GLU A 203 -22.54 4.57 0.64
N TYR A 204 -21.94 4.34 1.81
CA TYR A 204 -21.50 3.05 2.31
C TYR A 204 -22.25 2.73 3.60
N THR A 205 -23.21 1.81 3.52
CA THR A 205 -24.10 1.45 4.63
C THR A 205 -23.91 0.01 5.05
N VAL A 206 -24.35 -0.31 6.27
CA VAL A 206 -24.52 -1.69 6.72
C VAL A 206 -26.00 -1.86 7.08
N ASP A 207 -26.64 -2.88 6.53
CA ASP A 207 -28.03 -3.19 6.85
C ASP A 207 -28.17 -3.86 8.23
N ILE A 208 -29.41 -4.10 8.66
CA ILE A 208 -29.72 -4.73 9.94
C ILE A 208 -29.21 -6.18 10.06
N PHE A 209 -28.90 -6.83 8.95
CA PHE A 209 -28.33 -8.19 8.91
C PHE A 209 -26.80 -8.17 8.87
N GLY A 210 -26.18 -6.99 8.88
CA GLY A 210 -24.74 -6.84 8.79
C GLY A 210 -24.21 -6.91 7.35
N ASN A 211 -25.05 -6.87 6.33
CA ASN A 211 -24.60 -6.81 4.94
C ASN A 211 -24.10 -5.41 4.62
N VAL A 212 -23.01 -5.32 3.87
CA VAL A 212 -22.46 -4.05 3.39
C VAL A 212 -23.17 -3.67 2.10
N GLU A 213 -23.62 -2.44 2.01
CA GLU A 213 -24.22 -1.88 0.80
C GLU A 213 -23.43 -0.64 0.36
N TYR A 214 -23.30 -0.50 -0.95
CA TYR A 214 -22.75 0.69 -1.57
C TYR A 214 -23.68 1.17 -2.68
N LYS A 215 -23.84 2.47 -2.79
CA LYS A 215 -24.54 3.10 -3.91
C LYS A 215 -23.96 4.46 -4.24
N ASN A 216 -24.10 4.90 -5.49
CA ASN A 216 -23.72 6.25 -5.89
C ASN A 216 -24.73 6.91 -6.84
N SER A 217 -24.54 8.21 -7.09
CA SER A 217 -25.39 9.02 -7.98
C SER A 217 -25.23 8.66 -9.46
N GLU A 218 -24.18 7.94 -9.84
CA GLU A 218 -23.99 7.40 -11.20
C GLU A 218 -24.82 6.11 -11.41
N GLY A 219 -25.60 5.69 -10.42
CA GLY A 219 -26.47 4.54 -10.50
C GLY A 219 -25.79 3.21 -10.16
N ARG A 220 -24.51 3.18 -9.77
CA ARG A 220 -23.86 1.95 -9.33
C ARG A 220 -24.39 1.54 -7.95
N ARG A 221 -24.65 0.23 -7.78
CA ARG A 221 -25.10 -0.37 -6.53
C ARG A 221 -24.37 -1.70 -6.33
N VAL A 222 -23.88 -1.92 -5.12
CA VAL A 222 -23.16 -3.13 -4.72
C VAL A 222 -23.69 -3.60 -3.38
N SER A 223 -23.86 -4.91 -3.22
CA SER A 223 -24.17 -5.55 -1.95
C SER A 223 -23.15 -6.65 -1.68
N ILE A 224 -22.64 -6.68 -0.45
CA ILE A 224 -21.76 -7.71 0.05
C ILE A 224 -22.40 -8.33 1.29
N LYS A 225 -22.71 -9.62 1.22
CA LYS A 225 -23.34 -10.39 2.29
C LYS A 225 -22.37 -11.39 2.87
N LYS A 226 -22.49 -11.60 4.16
CA LYS A 226 -21.79 -12.67 4.88
C LYS A 226 -22.79 -13.41 5.74
N ASP A 227 -22.92 -14.72 5.56
CA ASP A 227 -23.81 -15.54 6.38
C ASP A 227 -23.11 -16.07 7.64
N MET A 228 -23.85 -16.84 8.45
CA MET A 228 -23.37 -17.41 9.71
C MET A 228 -22.36 -18.55 9.52
N PHE A 229 -22.19 -19.07 8.30
CA PHE A 229 -21.26 -20.14 7.94
C PHE A 229 -20.02 -19.60 7.23
N ASP A 230 -19.75 -18.29 7.35
CA ASP A 230 -18.69 -17.58 6.65
C ASP A 230 -18.80 -17.59 5.12
N SER A 231 -19.97 -17.95 4.56
CA SER A 231 -20.20 -17.80 3.12
C SER A 231 -20.28 -16.31 2.77
N PHE A 232 -19.73 -15.98 1.61
CA PHE A 232 -19.63 -14.63 1.09
C PHE A 232 -20.42 -14.50 -0.20
N GLU A 233 -21.15 -13.42 -0.37
CA GLU A 233 -21.82 -13.09 -1.63
C GLU A 233 -21.61 -11.63 -1.97
N TYR A 234 -20.98 -11.38 -3.12
CA TYR A 234 -20.91 -10.08 -3.78
C TYR A 234 -21.92 -10.07 -4.93
N LYS A 235 -22.66 -8.97 -5.07
CA LYS A 235 -23.51 -8.69 -6.22
C LYS A 235 -23.47 -7.19 -6.53
N ASP A 236 -23.42 -6.85 -7.81
CA ASP A 236 -23.68 -5.49 -8.25
C ASP A 236 -24.83 -5.43 -9.26
N ASN A 237 -25.29 -4.21 -9.52
CA ASN A 237 -26.36 -3.97 -10.47
C ASN A 237 -25.91 -3.96 -11.95
N GLN A 238 -24.64 -4.29 -12.23
CA GLN A 238 -24.12 -4.48 -13.59
C GLN A 238 -24.09 -5.96 -13.98
N GLY A 239 -24.58 -6.85 -13.11
CA GLY A 239 -24.65 -8.28 -13.36
C GLY A 239 -23.37 -9.03 -12.97
N VAL A 240 -22.41 -8.38 -12.30
CA VAL A 240 -21.28 -9.09 -11.69
C VAL A 240 -21.71 -9.62 -10.34
N SER A 241 -21.49 -10.92 -10.13
CA SER A 241 -21.72 -11.55 -8.83
C SER A 241 -20.63 -12.55 -8.52
N LEU A 242 -20.27 -12.70 -7.26
CA LEU A 242 -19.34 -13.72 -6.80
C LEU A 242 -19.93 -14.32 -5.53
N SER A 243 -20.06 -15.64 -5.45
CA SER A 243 -20.41 -16.31 -4.21
C SER A 243 -19.37 -17.35 -3.84
N ILE A 244 -18.97 -17.35 -2.58
CA ILE A 244 -18.13 -18.38 -1.98
C ILE A 244 -18.97 -18.98 -0.86
N ARG A 245 -19.31 -20.25 -0.96
CA ARG A 245 -20.07 -20.97 0.07
C ARG A 245 -19.18 -21.99 0.72
N LYS A 246 -19.29 -22.11 2.03
CA LYS A 246 -18.60 -23.14 2.80
C LYS A 246 -19.64 -23.97 3.51
N ASP A 247 -19.59 -25.29 3.36
CA ASP A 247 -20.45 -26.19 4.12
C ASP A 247 -19.83 -26.60 5.45
N ILE A 248 -20.56 -27.42 6.22
CA ILE A 248 -20.15 -27.90 7.54
C ILE A 248 -18.99 -28.92 7.52
N PHE A 249 -18.58 -29.38 6.33
CA PHE A 249 -17.47 -30.31 6.12
C PHE A 249 -16.25 -29.62 5.49
N ASP A 250 -16.18 -28.29 5.58
CA ASP A 250 -15.15 -27.45 4.95
C ASP A 250 -15.09 -27.56 3.41
N HIS A 251 -16.13 -28.09 2.76
CA HIS A 251 -16.25 -28.03 1.31
C HIS A 251 -16.60 -26.60 0.88
N VAL A 252 -15.87 -26.08 -0.09
CA VAL A 252 -15.97 -24.72 -0.60
C VAL A 252 -16.47 -24.74 -2.04
N GLN A 253 -17.54 -24.00 -2.30
CA GLN A 253 -18.07 -23.78 -3.64
C GLN A 253 -17.90 -22.32 -4.02
N VAL A 254 -17.26 -22.06 -5.16
CA VAL A 254 -17.04 -20.73 -5.71
C VAL A 254 -17.84 -20.61 -7.01
N ASN A 255 -18.60 -19.52 -7.15
CA ASN A 255 -19.36 -19.22 -8.37
C ASN A 255 -19.14 -17.76 -8.75
N ASP A 256 -18.68 -17.53 -9.98
CA ASP A 256 -18.28 -16.21 -10.49
C ASP A 256 -19.42 -15.42 -11.14
N GLY A 257 -20.65 -15.92 -11.09
CA GLY A 257 -21.82 -15.24 -11.67
C GLY A 257 -21.88 -15.26 -13.20
N ARG A 258 -20.82 -15.70 -13.88
CA ARG A 258 -20.71 -15.81 -15.35
C ARG A 258 -20.88 -17.25 -15.83
N GLY A 259 -21.38 -18.10 -14.94
CA GLY A 259 -21.60 -19.51 -15.21
C GLY A 259 -20.38 -20.38 -14.97
N ASN A 260 -19.29 -19.89 -14.36
CA ASN A 260 -18.20 -20.75 -13.90
C ASN A 260 -18.39 -21.09 -12.42
N LYS A 261 -18.32 -22.38 -12.10
CA LYS A 261 -18.41 -22.89 -10.73
C LYS A 261 -17.26 -23.84 -10.46
N VAL A 262 -16.65 -23.70 -9.28
CA VAL A 262 -15.57 -24.56 -8.81
C VAL A 262 -15.94 -25.07 -7.42
N ASP A 263 -15.92 -26.37 -7.27
CA ASP A 263 -16.12 -27.10 -6.02
C ASP A 263 -14.76 -27.60 -5.53
N VAL A 264 -14.43 -27.32 -4.27
CA VAL A 264 -13.17 -27.68 -3.62
C VAL A 264 -13.50 -28.35 -2.30
N GLY A 265 -13.01 -29.55 -2.05
CA GLY A 265 -13.15 -30.18 -0.74
C GLY A 265 -12.19 -31.33 -0.57
N ARG A 266 -12.30 -32.04 0.55
CA ARG A 266 -11.59 -33.31 0.76
C ARG A 266 -12.56 -34.47 0.60
N ASP A 267 -12.08 -35.59 0.07
CA ASP A 267 -12.86 -36.83 0.08
C ASP A 267 -12.78 -37.53 1.45
N ILE A 268 -13.39 -38.71 1.54
CA ILE A 268 -13.45 -39.51 2.79
C ILE A 268 -12.09 -40.00 3.28
N PHE A 269 -11.05 -39.97 2.43
CA PHE A 269 -9.68 -40.33 2.79
C PHE A 269 -8.85 -39.10 3.18
N GLY A 270 -9.44 -37.90 3.09
CA GLY A 270 -8.76 -36.65 3.37
C GLY A 270 -8.01 -36.08 2.16
N ASP A 271 -8.15 -36.65 0.97
CA ASP A 271 -7.46 -36.17 -0.23
C ASP A 271 -8.18 -34.95 -0.83
N LEU A 272 -7.41 -33.97 -1.32
CA LEU A 272 -7.97 -32.75 -1.90
C LEU A 272 -8.58 -33.06 -3.28
N GLN A 273 -9.83 -32.64 -3.48
CA GLN A 273 -10.59 -32.78 -4.71
C GLN A 273 -11.06 -31.41 -5.18
N VAL A 274 -10.79 -31.10 -6.45
CA VAL A 274 -11.26 -29.89 -7.11
C VAL A 274 -11.94 -30.25 -8.42
N LYS A 275 -13.10 -29.67 -8.65
CA LYS A 275 -13.89 -29.88 -9.87
C LYS A 275 -14.53 -28.58 -10.30
N ASP A 276 -14.49 -28.29 -11.58
CA ASP A 276 -15.30 -27.24 -12.16
C ASP A 276 -16.54 -27.80 -12.89
N ASN A 277 -17.45 -26.89 -13.24
CA ASN A 277 -18.64 -27.21 -14.00
C ASN A 277 -18.42 -27.33 -15.52
N LYS A 278 -17.19 -27.17 -16.02
CA LYS A 278 -16.79 -27.41 -17.41
C LYS A 278 -16.19 -28.80 -17.62
N GLY A 279 -16.04 -29.57 -16.55
CA GLY A 279 -15.54 -30.95 -16.58
C GLY A 279 -14.06 -31.08 -16.22
N ASN A 280 -13.36 -29.98 -15.91
CA ASN A 280 -12.01 -30.05 -15.38
C ASN A 280 -12.07 -30.52 -13.92
N LYS A 281 -11.22 -31.49 -13.61
CA LYS A 281 -11.08 -32.08 -12.29
C LYS A 281 -9.62 -32.28 -11.99
N TRP A 282 -9.21 -31.97 -10.78
CA TRP A 282 -7.92 -32.40 -10.29
C TRP A 282 -7.97 -32.77 -8.83
N SER A 283 -7.06 -33.66 -8.44
CA SER A 283 -6.90 -34.10 -7.05
C SER A 283 -5.44 -34.03 -6.64
N VAL A 284 -5.22 -33.84 -5.34
CA VAL A 284 -3.92 -34.08 -4.70
C VAL A 284 -4.15 -35.09 -3.61
N GLU A 285 -3.53 -36.25 -3.78
CA GLU A 285 -3.69 -37.41 -2.91
C GLU A 285 -2.40 -37.69 -2.17
N ARG A 286 -2.51 -38.17 -0.92
CA ARG A 286 -1.37 -38.57 -0.11
C ARG A 286 -1.42 -40.07 0.15
N ASP A 287 -0.37 -40.78 -0.19
CA ASP A 287 -0.29 -42.20 0.15
C ASP A 287 0.19 -42.43 1.59
N ILE A 288 0.17 -43.69 2.01
CA ILE A 288 0.57 -44.11 3.37
C ILE A 288 2.05 -43.84 3.70
N PHE A 289 2.90 -43.61 2.70
CA PHE A 289 4.31 -43.26 2.88
C PHE A 289 4.51 -41.73 2.95
N GLY A 290 3.43 -40.97 2.76
CA GLY A 290 3.45 -39.51 2.75
C GLY A 290 3.81 -38.91 1.39
N ASP A 291 3.94 -39.71 0.34
CA ASP A 291 4.17 -39.23 -1.02
C ASP A 291 2.90 -38.55 -1.54
N LEU A 292 3.07 -37.46 -2.29
CA LEU A 292 1.96 -36.71 -2.88
C LEU A 292 1.82 -37.04 -4.37
N LYS A 293 0.58 -37.20 -4.81
CA LYS A 293 0.25 -37.43 -6.22
C LYS A 293 -0.81 -36.45 -6.68
N PHE A 294 -0.48 -35.66 -7.69
CA PHE A 294 -1.42 -34.84 -8.42
C PHE A 294 -2.01 -35.62 -9.58
N ARG A 295 -3.32 -35.51 -9.79
CA ARG A 295 -4.01 -35.99 -11.00
C ARG A 295 -4.84 -34.86 -11.58
N HIS A 296 -4.74 -34.63 -12.88
CA HIS A 296 -5.63 -33.74 -13.63
C HIS A 296 -6.35 -34.53 -14.73
N ASN A 297 -7.69 -34.49 -14.70
CA ASN A 297 -8.60 -35.21 -15.59
C ASN A 297 -8.23 -36.70 -15.79
N TYR A 298 -7.66 -37.34 -14.76
CA TYR A 298 -7.17 -38.73 -14.75
C TYR A 298 -6.11 -39.09 -15.82
N LYS A 299 -5.51 -38.11 -16.51
CA LYS A 299 -4.50 -38.33 -17.56
C LYS A 299 -3.16 -37.70 -17.24
N GLU A 300 -3.22 -36.51 -16.65
CA GLU A 300 -2.05 -35.72 -16.28
C GLU A 300 -1.67 -36.02 -14.83
N CYS A 301 -0.40 -36.35 -14.58
CA CYS A 301 0.05 -36.78 -13.26
C CYS A 301 1.41 -36.17 -12.92
N ALA A 302 1.53 -35.71 -11.68
CA ALA A 302 2.80 -35.37 -11.06
C ALA A 302 2.89 -35.99 -9.69
N THR A 303 4.11 -36.26 -9.22
CA THR A 303 4.38 -36.88 -7.93
C THR A 303 5.47 -36.13 -7.21
N LEU A 304 5.33 -36.00 -5.90
CA LEU A 304 6.39 -35.59 -5.00
C LEU A 304 6.65 -36.74 -4.04
N LYS A 305 7.86 -37.31 -4.13
CA LYS A 305 8.25 -38.46 -3.33
C LYS A 305 9.32 -38.11 -2.30
N LYS A 306 9.31 -38.83 -1.19
CA LYS A 306 10.33 -38.77 -0.15
C LYS A 306 11.17 -40.05 -0.16
N ASN A 307 12.49 -39.92 -0.19
CA ASN A 307 13.36 -41.07 0.01
C ASN A 307 13.75 -41.27 1.49
N ILE A 308 14.46 -42.36 1.78
CA ILE A 308 14.91 -42.72 3.14
C ILE A 308 15.91 -41.72 3.75
N PHE A 309 16.47 -40.80 2.96
CA PHE A 309 17.39 -39.74 3.38
C PHE A 309 16.68 -38.38 3.56
N ASP A 310 15.34 -38.38 3.62
CA ASP A 310 14.48 -37.19 3.67
C ASP A 310 14.59 -36.26 2.46
N GLU A 311 15.26 -36.66 1.37
CA GLU A 311 15.29 -35.88 0.13
C GLU A 311 13.94 -35.96 -0.57
N ARG A 312 13.62 -34.91 -1.32
CA ARG A 312 12.36 -34.80 -2.06
C ARG A 312 12.60 -34.81 -3.55
N GLU A 313 11.80 -35.59 -4.27
CA GLU A 313 11.85 -35.68 -5.73
C GLU A 313 10.49 -35.35 -6.31
N TYR A 314 10.43 -34.26 -7.08
CA TYR A 314 9.31 -33.96 -7.96
C TYR A 314 9.53 -34.63 -9.31
N SER A 315 8.48 -35.25 -9.86
CA SER A 315 8.45 -35.74 -11.23
C SER A 315 7.06 -35.57 -11.81
N ASP A 316 6.95 -35.30 -13.11
CA ASP A 316 5.67 -35.29 -13.82
C ASP A 316 5.68 -36.06 -15.14
N ASN A 317 4.50 -36.26 -15.72
CA ASN A 317 4.34 -36.96 -16.99
C ASN A 317 4.65 -36.08 -18.22
N LYS A 318 5.11 -34.84 -18.04
CA LYS A 318 5.66 -33.97 -19.10
C LYS A 318 7.19 -34.09 -19.21
N GLY A 319 7.80 -34.91 -18.36
CA GLY A 319 9.24 -35.18 -18.36
C GLY A 319 10.04 -34.27 -17.41
N ASN A 320 9.41 -33.41 -16.62
CA ASN A 320 10.12 -32.61 -15.63
C ASN A 320 10.45 -33.47 -14.42
N LYS A 321 11.71 -33.38 -13.95
CA LYS A 321 12.18 -34.08 -12.76
C LYS A 321 13.17 -33.21 -11.99
N VAL A 322 12.91 -32.99 -10.70
CA VAL A 322 13.74 -32.12 -9.83
C VAL A 322 13.91 -32.75 -8.47
N LYS A 323 15.14 -32.76 -7.97
CA LYS A 323 15.50 -33.25 -6.63
C LYS A 323 15.86 -32.09 -5.71
N TYR A 324 15.49 -32.22 -4.45
CA TYR A 324 15.76 -31.28 -3.39
C TYR A 324 16.39 -31.99 -2.20
N SER A 325 17.53 -31.50 -1.73
CA SER A 325 18.11 -31.92 -0.46
C SER A 325 17.21 -31.55 0.71
N LYS A 326 17.33 -32.26 1.84
CA LYS A 326 16.59 -31.97 3.07
C LYS A 326 16.68 -30.50 3.48
N GLU A 327 17.88 -29.92 3.49
CA GLU A 327 18.10 -28.52 3.84
C GLU A 327 17.37 -27.53 2.92
N SER A 328 17.35 -27.83 1.61
CA SER A 328 16.65 -27.00 0.63
C SER A 328 15.15 -27.10 0.82
N TRP A 329 14.65 -28.31 1.13
CA TRP A 329 13.25 -28.55 1.40
C TRP A 329 12.79 -27.83 2.68
N ASP A 330 13.55 -27.92 3.77
CA ASP A 330 13.24 -27.26 5.04
C ASP A 330 13.13 -25.74 4.90
N LYS A 331 13.96 -25.12 4.06
CA LYS A 331 13.86 -23.70 3.71
C LYS A 331 12.54 -23.39 2.99
N MET A 332 12.09 -24.26 2.09
CA MET A 332 10.80 -24.10 1.42
C MET A 332 9.63 -24.30 2.38
N ILE A 333 9.70 -25.28 3.27
CA ILE A 333 8.67 -25.50 4.30
C ILE A 333 8.56 -24.29 5.24
N LYS A 334 9.68 -23.70 5.68
CA LYS A 334 9.65 -22.45 6.46
C LYS A 334 8.96 -21.29 5.74
N ARG A 335 9.01 -21.26 4.40
CA ARG A 335 8.41 -20.21 3.58
C ARG A 335 6.94 -20.47 3.25
N TYR A 336 6.59 -21.70 2.92
CA TYR A 336 5.27 -22.05 2.38
C TYR A 336 4.37 -22.79 3.38
N GLY A 337 4.94 -23.42 4.40
CA GLY A 337 4.23 -24.01 5.54
C GLY A 337 4.27 -25.54 5.56
N ASP A 338 3.91 -26.21 4.47
CA ASP A 338 3.74 -27.67 4.42
C ASP A 338 4.05 -28.26 3.03
N ASP A 339 4.15 -29.60 2.96
CA ASP A 339 4.50 -30.34 1.75
C ASP A 339 3.48 -30.12 0.61
N GLU A 340 2.18 -30.00 0.92
CA GLU A 340 1.11 -29.76 -0.08
C GLU A 340 1.25 -28.39 -0.74
N LYS A 341 1.55 -27.34 0.03
CA LYS A 341 1.77 -25.98 -0.50
C LYS A 341 3.04 -25.88 -1.31
N VAL A 342 4.13 -26.54 -0.87
CA VAL A 342 5.36 -26.60 -1.68
C VAL A 342 5.09 -27.37 -2.97
N PHE A 343 4.37 -28.50 -2.92
CA PHE A 343 4.00 -29.26 -4.11
C PHE A 343 3.13 -28.44 -5.08
N SER A 344 2.14 -27.71 -4.59
CA SER A 344 1.31 -26.79 -5.39
C SER A 344 2.14 -25.70 -6.08
N MET A 345 3.15 -25.16 -5.39
CA MET A 345 4.11 -24.22 -5.99
C MET A 345 4.97 -24.86 -7.09
N LEU A 346 5.41 -26.12 -6.91
CA LEU A 346 6.13 -26.87 -7.94
C LEU A 346 5.26 -27.18 -9.15
N LEU A 347 3.99 -27.57 -8.95
CA LEU A 347 3.02 -27.78 -10.02
C LEU A 347 2.84 -26.49 -10.84
N LYS A 348 2.64 -25.34 -10.17
CA LYS A 348 2.52 -24.05 -10.86
C LYS A 348 3.78 -23.68 -11.64
N LYS A 349 4.96 -24.02 -11.12
CA LYS A 349 6.26 -23.69 -11.72
C LYS A 349 6.61 -24.58 -12.91
N PHE A 350 6.41 -25.90 -12.79
CA PHE A 350 6.90 -26.89 -13.75
C PHE A 350 5.77 -27.49 -14.59
N PHE A 351 4.59 -27.69 -14.02
CA PHE A 351 3.45 -28.31 -14.69
C PHE A 351 2.61 -27.30 -15.49
N GLY A 352 2.47 -26.06 -15.01
CA GLY A 352 1.72 -24.97 -15.65
C GLY A 352 0.44 -24.57 -14.89
N SER A 353 -0.43 -23.76 -15.51
CA SER A 353 -1.76 -23.46 -14.97
C SER A 353 -2.75 -24.57 -15.36
N PHE A 354 -3.54 -25.04 -14.41
CA PHE A 354 -4.58 -26.06 -14.55
C PHE A 354 -5.87 -25.60 -13.88
#